data_AF-A0A7S2DX10-F1
#
_entry.id   AF-A0A7S2DX10-F1
#
_cell.length_a   1.000
_cell.length_b   1.000
_cell.length_c   1.000
_cell.angle_alpha   90.00
_cell.angle_beta   90.00
_cell.angle_gamma   90.00
#
_symmetry.space_group_name_H-M   'P 1'
#
loop_
_entity.id
_entity.type
_entity.pdbx_description
1 polymer ?
#
loop_
_entity_poly.entity_id
_entity_poly.type
_entity_poly.pdbx_seq_one_letter_code
_entity_poly.pdbx_strand_id
1 'polypeptide(L)'
;YVARSEPVIITGAALEATHGIEWTDEWLESLCHLDATHGGRPWNSIIEVNKVIVSNTRWPIEHSVTFCDFLRDYQKPAYRDRYYVVSPLTDAGVQLGRHVQLPSVLGCWELHESIHNTRLWMSSGNTASSLHFDTHENLMLQVVGTKSVYFWPPSESH
;
A
#
# COMPACT_ATOMS: atom_id res chain seq x y z
N TYR A 1 12.73 16.76 -10.98
CA TYR A 1 12.42 16.20 -9.66
C TYR A 1 13.35 15.04 -9.35
N VAL A 2 13.24 13.90 -10.05
CA VAL A 2 14.13 12.72 -9.84
C VAL A 2 15.63 13.09 -9.88
N ALA A 3 16.10 13.73 -10.95
CA ALA A 3 17.52 14.15 -11.07
C ALA A 3 18.00 15.17 -10.02
N ARG A 4 17.08 15.79 -9.26
CA ARG A 4 17.39 16.75 -8.19
C ARG A 4 17.11 16.19 -6.80
N SER A 5 16.63 14.94 -6.70
CA SER A 5 16.21 14.31 -5.43
C SER A 5 15.21 15.17 -4.63
N GLU A 6 14.34 15.89 -5.34
CA GLU A 6 13.32 16.75 -4.74
C GLU A 6 11.97 16.02 -4.70
N PRO A 7 11.28 15.96 -3.55
CA PRO A 7 9.95 15.37 -3.46
C PRO A 7 8.96 16.19 -4.30
N VAL A 8 8.01 15.50 -4.93
CA VAL A 8 6.99 16.11 -5.78
C VAL A 8 5.63 15.48 -5.53
N ILE A 9 4.58 16.30 -5.58
CA ILE A 9 3.19 15.83 -5.55
C ILE A 9 2.64 15.93 -6.97
N ILE A 10 2.14 14.81 -7.49
CA ILE A 10 1.52 14.72 -8.80
C ILE A 10 0.01 14.58 -8.62
N THR A 11 -0.73 15.62 -8.96
CA THR A 11 -2.20 15.63 -8.85
C THR A 11 -2.85 14.84 -10.00
N GLY A 12 -3.94 14.12 -9.71
CA GLY A 12 -4.69 13.34 -10.72
C GLY A 12 -4.10 11.96 -11.05
N ALA A 13 -2.83 11.72 -10.74
CA ALA A 13 -2.15 10.46 -11.01
C ALA A 13 -2.78 9.25 -10.31
N ALA A 14 -3.27 9.41 -9.07
CA ALA A 14 -3.95 8.31 -8.37
C ALA A 14 -5.26 7.89 -9.05
N LEU A 15 -6.05 8.87 -9.52
CA LEU A 15 -7.30 8.60 -10.24
C LEU A 15 -7.04 7.88 -11.56
N GLU A 16 -5.99 8.30 -12.28
CA GLU A 16 -5.55 7.64 -13.51
C GLU A 16 -5.07 6.20 -13.23
N ALA A 17 -4.21 6.01 -12.23
CA ALA A 17 -3.66 4.71 -11.85
C ALA A 17 -4.73 3.67 -11.52
N THR A 18 -5.84 4.09 -10.91
CA THR A 18 -6.94 3.20 -10.50
C THR A 18 -8.09 3.17 -11.49
N HIS A 19 -7.93 3.76 -12.69
CA HIS A 19 -8.97 3.87 -13.73
C HIS A 19 -10.24 4.57 -13.25
N GLY A 20 -10.12 5.45 -12.27
CA GLY A 20 -11.26 6.12 -11.64
C GLY A 20 -12.15 5.20 -10.81
N ILE A 21 -11.73 3.97 -10.54
CA ILE A 21 -12.48 3.04 -9.70
C ILE A 21 -12.43 3.53 -8.26
N GLU A 22 -13.60 3.64 -7.64
CA GLU A 22 -13.72 3.93 -6.22
C GLU A 22 -13.47 2.65 -5.40
N TRP A 23 -12.49 2.70 -4.51
CA TRP A 23 -12.11 1.56 -3.68
C TRP A 23 -12.96 1.54 -2.41
N THR A 24 -14.19 1.05 -2.52
CA THR A 24 -15.04 0.76 -1.36
C THR A 24 -14.70 -0.60 -0.74
N ASP A 25 -15.12 -0.84 0.50
CA ASP A 25 -14.92 -2.14 1.16
C ASP A 25 -15.61 -3.25 0.38
N GLU A 26 -16.82 -3.03 -0.14
CA GLU A 26 -17.55 -4.01 -0.95
C GLU A 26 -16.82 -4.36 -2.25
N TRP A 27 -16.19 -3.35 -2.89
CA TRP A 27 -15.38 -3.59 -4.08
C TRP A 27 -14.12 -4.37 -3.76
N LEU A 28 -13.40 -4.01 -2.68
CA LEU A 28 -12.21 -4.73 -2.23
C LEU A 28 -12.53 -6.17 -1.80
N GLU A 29 -13.68 -6.40 -1.17
CA GLU A 29 -14.17 -7.73 -0.80
C GLU A 29 -14.37 -8.63 -2.02
N SER A 30 -14.85 -8.07 -3.14
CA SER A 30 -14.98 -8.82 -4.40
C SER A 30 -13.64 -9.32 -4.97
N LEU A 31 -12.52 -8.76 -4.51
CA LEU A 31 -11.15 -9.06 -4.95
C LEU A 31 -10.30 -9.71 -3.84
N CYS A 32 -10.88 -10.09 -2.70
CA CYS A 32 -10.11 -10.54 -1.54
C CYS A 32 -9.61 -12.00 -1.62
N HIS A 33 -9.95 -12.70 -2.70
CA HIS A 33 -9.46 -14.03 -3.03
C HIS A 33 -8.43 -13.97 -4.17
N LEU A 34 -7.56 -14.97 -4.24
CA LEU A 34 -6.70 -15.18 -5.40
C LEU A 34 -7.55 -15.56 -6.62
N ASP A 35 -7.00 -15.39 -7.82
CA ASP A 35 -7.71 -15.79 -9.04
C ASP A 35 -7.97 -17.32 -9.12
N ALA A 36 -8.82 -17.71 -10.08
CA ALA A 36 -9.21 -19.10 -10.29
C ALA A 36 -8.04 -20.04 -10.64
N THR A 37 -6.99 -19.53 -11.31
CA THR A 37 -5.79 -20.33 -11.66
C THR A 37 -4.94 -20.65 -10.43
N HIS A 38 -5.10 -19.86 -9.36
CA HIS A 38 -4.50 -20.07 -8.05
C HIS A 38 -5.49 -20.67 -7.03
N GLY A 39 -6.58 -21.27 -7.52
CA GLY A 39 -7.55 -22.02 -6.72
C GLY A 39 -8.61 -21.19 -6.01
N GLY A 40 -8.72 -19.88 -6.28
CA GLY A 40 -9.78 -19.06 -5.69
C GLY A 40 -9.73 -18.93 -4.17
N ARG A 41 -8.61 -19.33 -3.53
CA ARG A 41 -8.46 -19.31 -2.08
C ARG A 41 -8.32 -17.88 -1.55
N PRO A 42 -8.62 -17.62 -0.27
CA PRO A 42 -8.41 -16.31 0.34
C PRO A 42 -6.97 -15.83 0.15
N TRP A 43 -6.80 -14.53 -0.12
CA TRP A 43 -5.49 -13.91 -0.20
C TRP A 43 -4.90 -13.73 1.20
N ASN A 44 -3.81 -14.46 1.49
CA ASN A 44 -3.07 -14.28 2.74
C ASN A 44 -2.27 -12.97 2.68
N SER A 45 -2.76 -11.96 3.39
CA SER A 45 -2.14 -10.64 3.48
C SER A 45 -1.17 -10.55 4.65
N ILE A 46 -0.23 -9.60 4.59
CA ILE A 46 0.66 -9.27 5.70
C ILE A 46 -0.07 -8.24 6.57
N ILE A 47 -0.51 -8.66 7.76
CA ILE A 47 -1.21 -7.79 8.71
C ILE A 47 -0.30 -7.49 9.89
N GLU A 48 0.12 -6.23 10.01
CA GLU A 48 0.79 -5.72 11.19
C GLU A 48 -0.26 -5.43 12.28
N VAL A 49 -0.03 -5.90 13.51
CA VAL A 49 -0.97 -5.69 14.64
C VAL A 49 -0.58 -4.52 15.55
N ASN A 50 0.43 -3.75 15.14
CA ASN A 50 0.78 -2.47 15.73
C ASN A 50 0.91 -1.41 14.63
N LYS A 51 -0.19 -0.66 14.40
CA LYS A 51 -0.23 0.38 13.36
C LYS A 51 0.52 1.67 13.72
N VAL A 52 1.04 1.81 14.93
CA VAL A 52 1.85 2.96 15.36
C VAL A 52 3.29 2.49 15.57
N ILE A 53 4.08 2.67 14.52
CA ILE A 53 5.46 2.20 14.45
C ILE A 53 6.37 3.30 14.97
N VAL A 54 6.95 3.10 16.15
CA VAL A 54 7.87 4.05 16.82
C VAL A 54 9.35 3.71 16.59
N SER A 55 9.64 2.55 16.00
CA SER A 55 10.97 2.11 15.59
C SER A 55 10.85 1.19 14.38
N ASN A 56 11.92 0.94 13.62
CA ASN A 56 11.89 0.11 12.40
C ASN A 56 11.50 -1.37 12.62
N THR A 57 11.12 -1.76 13.84
CA THR A 57 10.67 -3.11 14.19
C THR A 57 9.19 -3.26 13.84
N ARG A 58 8.91 -3.98 12.76
CA ARG A 58 7.55 -4.25 12.25
C ARG A 58 6.98 -5.57 12.79
N TRP A 59 6.72 -5.60 14.09
CA TRP A 59 6.19 -6.76 14.80
C TRP A 59 5.17 -6.34 15.87
N PRO A 60 4.17 -7.18 16.20
CA PRO A 60 3.92 -8.51 15.63
C PRO A 60 3.24 -8.48 14.25
N ILE A 61 3.41 -9.54 13.46
CA ILE A 61 2.66 -9.81 12.23
C ILE A 61 1.69 -10.94 12.51
N GLU A 62 0.44 -10.78 12.10
CA GLU A 62 -0.57 -11.84 12.16
C GLU A 62 -0.60 -12.61 10.84
N HIS A 63 -0.17 -13.86 10.87
CA HIS A 63 -0.06 -14.72 9.69
C HIS A 63 -1.34 -15.50 9.39
N SER A 64 -2.29 -15.55 10.32
CA SER A 64 -3.55 -16.29 10.17
C SER A 64 -4.69 -15.47 9.58
N VAL A 65 -4.52 -14.15 9.41
CA VAL A 65 -5.56 -13.24 8.92
C VAL A 65 -5.44 -13.06 7.41
N THR A 66 -6.50 -13.40 6.69
CA THR A 66 -6.60 -13.17 5.24
C THR A 66 -7.00 -11.73 4.95
N PHE A 67 -6.87 -11.28 3.70
CA PHE A 67 -7.37 -9.97 3.30
C PHE A 67 -8.90 -9.86 3.49
N CYS A 68 -9.65 -10.95 3.26
CA CYS A 68 -11.08 -10.99 3.51
C CYS A 68 -11.40 -10.80 5.01
N ASP A 69 -10.65 -11.46 5.90
CA ASP A 69 -10.82 -11.28 7.35
C ASP A 69 -10.48 -9.86 7.78
N PHE A 70 -9.43 -9.28 7.21
CA PHE A 70 -9.04 -7.89 7.45
C PHE A 70 -10.18 -6.93 7.06
N LEU A 71 -10.71 -7.01 5.84
CA LEU A 71 -11.79 -6.13 5.36
C LEU A 71 -13.04 -6.23 6.26
N ARG A 72 -13.39 -7.44 6.70
CA ARG A 72 -14.50 -7.67 7.63
C ARG A 72 -14.29 -7.00 8.99
N ASP A 73 -13.05 -6.93 9.49
CA ASP A 73 -12.77 -6.68 10.90
C ASP A 73 -12.06 -5.35 11.19
N TYR A 74 -11.33 -4.76 10.24
CA TYR A 74 -10.39 -3.67 10.51
C TYR A 74 -11.03 -2.39 11.05
N GLN A 75 -12.33 -2.16 10.81
CA GLN A 75 -13.05 -1.02 11.39
C GLN A 75 -13.64 -1.30 12.78
N LYS A 76 -13.73 -2.58 13.21
CA LYS A 76 -14.37 -2.94 14.48
C LYS A 76 -13.55 -2.44 15.67
N PRO A 77 -14.18 -2.07 16.80
CA PRO A 77 -13.48 -1.54 17.98
C PRO A 77 -12.30 -2.40 18.47
N ALA A 78 -12.41 -3.72 18.35
CA ALA A 78 -11.35 -4.64 18.77
C ALA A 78 -10.08 -4.56 17.90
N TYR A 79 -10.18 -4.11 16.64
CA TYR A 79 -9.08 -4.19 15.66
C TYR A 79 -8.68 -2.83 15.09
N ARG A 80 -9.57 -1.84 15.14
CA ARG A 80 -9.35 -0.52 14.53
C ARG A 80 -8.04 0.12 14.97
N ASP A 81 -7.61 -0.07 16.22
CA ASP A 81 -6.41 0.59 16.74
C ASP A 81 -5.14 -0.26 16.57
N ARG A 82 -5.23 -1.41 15.86
CA ARG A 82 -4.16 -2.40 15.77
C ARG A 82 -3.82 -2.81 14.35
N TYR A 83 -4.83 -3.11 13.51
CA TYR A 83 -4.62 -3.72 12.20
C TYR A 83 -4.14 -2.71 11.15
N TYR A 84 -3.10 -3.10 10.43
CA TYR A 84 -2.52 -2.39 9.31
C TYR A 84 -2.04 -3.40 8.26
N VAL A 85 -2.62 -3.38 7.06
CA VAL A 85 -2.21 -4.28 5.98
C VAL A 85 -1.06 -3.66 5.17
N VAL A 86 -0.03 -4.47 4.91
CA VAL A 86 1.17 -4.12 4.15
C VAL A 86 1.48 -5.23 3.14
N SER A 87 0.61 -5.41 2.16
CA SER A 87 0.65 -6.60 1.29
C SER A 87 1.14 -6.28 -0.12
N PRO A 88 1.99 -7.12 -0.72
CA PRO A 88 2.36 -7.01 -2.12
C PRO A 88 1.17 -7.23 -3.05
N LEU A 89 1.02 -6.36 -4.05
CA LEU A 89 0.00 -6.49 -5.11
C LEU A 89 0.49 -7.28 -6.32
N THR A 90 1.80 -7.54 -6.40
CA THR A 90 2.45 -8.27 -7.49
C THR A 90 2.54 -9.77 -7.24
N ASP A 91 2.10 -10.25 -6.08
CA ASP A 91 2.13 -11.67 -5.75
C ASP A 91 1.19 -12.47 -6.68
N ALA A 92 1.60 -13.70 -7.00
CA ALA A 92 0.89 -14.55 -7.94
C ALA A 92 -0.57 -14.80 -7.51
N GLY A 93 -1.50 -14.52 -8.43
CA GLY A 93 -2.93 -14.67 -8.21
C GLY A 93 -3.62 -13.51 -7.50
N VAL A 94 -2.89 -12.52 -6.97
CA VAL A 94 -3.51 -11.31 -6.38
C VAL A 94 -4.19 -10.50 -7.47
N GLN A 95 -5.50 -10.33 -7.36
CA GLN A 95 -6.32 -9.72 -8.40
C GLN A 95 -6.26 -8.19 -8.36
N LEU A 96 -6.20 -7.60 -7.16
CA LEU A 96 -6.22 -6.15 -6.94
C LEU A 96 -5.10 -5.42 -7.70
N GLY A 97 -3.91 -6.03 -7.83
CA GLY A 97 -2.80 -5.45 -8.59
C GLY A 97 -3.10 -5.18 -10.07
N ARG A 98 -4.06 -5.89 -10.67
CA ARG A 98 -4.48 -5.68 -12.08
C ARG A 98 -5.27 -4.37 -12.28
N HIS A 99 -5.73 -3.77 -11.19
CA HIS A 99 -6.47 -2.50 -11.16
C HIS A 99 -5.59 -1.31 -10.75
N VAL A 100 -4.27 -1.50 -10.73
CA VAL A 100 -3.30 -0.44 -10.49
C VAL A 100 -2.34 -0.40 -11.67
N GLN A 101 -2.29 0.74 -12.36
CA GLN A 101 -1.38 0.98 -13.46
C GLN A 101 -0.45 2.15 -13.13
N LEU A 102 0.73 2.14 -13.74
CA LEU A 102 1.63 3.28 -13.68
C LEU A 102 0.96 4.48 -14.40
N PRO A 103 0.78 5.63 -13.74
CA PRO A 103 0.25 6.83 -14.39
C PRO A 103 1.08 7.22 -15.62
N SER A 104 0.45 7.74 -16.67
CA SER A 104 1.13 8.10 -17.93
C SER A 104 2.27 9.10 -17.74
N VAL A 105 2.16 10.01 -16.78
CA VAL A 105 3.22 10.96 -16.40
C VAL A 105 4.50 10.28 -15.88
N LEU A 106 4.40 9.01 -15.48
CA LEU A 106 5.50 8.15 -15.06
C LEU A 106 5.74 6.99 -16.05
N GLY A 107 5.00 6.93 -17.15
CA GLY A 107 5.00 5.85 -18.12
C GLY A 107 6.22 5.77 -19.05
N CYS A 108 7.36 6.39 -18.70
CA CYS A 108 8.58 6.18 -19.47
C CYS A 108 9.11 4.77 -19.25
N TRP A 109 9.71 4.18 -20.30
CA TRP A 109 10.11 2.77 -20.30
C TRP A 109 11.11 2.47 -19.18
N GLU A 110 12.00 3.41 -18.85
CA GLU A 110 12.97 3.31 -17.77
C GLU A 110 12.28 3.10 -16.42
N LEU A 111 11.23 3.87 -16.14
CA LEU A 111 10.48 3.76 -14.89
C LEU A 111 9.68 2.47 -14.86
N HIS A 112 8.98 2.13 -15.95
CA HIS A 112 8.18 0.92 -16.05
C HIS A 112 9.00 -0.35 -15.79
N GLU A 113 10.20 -0.46 -16.36
CA GLU A 113 11.09 -1.61 -16.12
C GLU A 113 11.74 -1.61 -14.72
N SER A 114 11.81 -0.45 -14.06
CA SER A 114 12.40 -0.32 -12.72
C SER A 114 11.43 -0.58 -11.56
N ILE A 115 10.14 -0.84 -11.83
CA ILE A 115 9.18 -1.13 -10.76
C ILE A 115 9.48 -2.49 -10.16
N HIS A 116 10.19 -2.48 -9.04
CA HIS A 116 10.58 -3.70 -8.33
C HIS A 116 9.44 -4.30 -7.48
N ASN A 117 8.57 -3.47 -6.92
CA ASN A 117 7.53 -3.92 -6.00
C ASN A 117 6.38 -2.91 -5.91
N THR A 118 5.15 -3.40 -5.91
CA THR A 118 3.95 -2.59 -5.63
C THR A 118 3.26 -3.15 -4.40
N ARG A 119 2.98 -2.30 -3.40
CA ARG A 119 2.38 -2.71 -2.12
C ARG A 119 1.13 -1.90 -1.79
N LEU A 120 0.14 -2.59 -1.23
CA LEU A 120 -1.02 -2.01 -0.58
C LEU A 120 -0.66 -1.62 0.86
N TRP A 121 -1.07 -0.42 1.25
CA TRP A 121 -1.02 0.08 2.62
C TRP A 121 -2.41 0.55 3.03
N MET A 122 -3.07 -0.14 3.96
CA MET A 122 -4.45 0.18 4.35
C MET A 122 -4.70 -0.07 5.84
N SER A 123 -5.48 0.81 6.46
CA SER A 123 -5.94 0.70 7.85
C SER A 123 -7.22 1.50 8.05
N SER A 124 -7.72 1.54 9.28
CA SER A 124 -8.83 2.39 9.71
C SER A 124 -8.44 3.86 9.96
N GLY A 125 -7.22 4.27 9.59
CA GLY A 125 -6.67 5.60 9.88
C GLY A 125 -5.81 5.65 11.14
N ASN A 126 -5.20 6.80 11.43
CA ASN A 126 -4.28 7.02 12.56
C ASN A 126 -3.11 6.02 12.64
N THR A 127 -2.69 5.49 11.49
CA THR A 127 -1.46 4.71 11.35
C THR A 127 -0.27 5.67 11.27
N ALA A 128 0.83 5.33 11.92
CA ALA A 128 2.06 6.09 11.86
C ALA A 128 3.25 5.18 11.56
N SER A 129 4.16 5.65 10.71
CA SER A 129 5.47 5.05 10.47
C SER A 129 6.56 5.87 11.15
N SER A 130 7.59 5.20 11.67
CA SER A 130 8.80 5.89 12.15
C SER A 130 9.48 6.63 11.00
N LEU A 131 10.24 7.67 11.33
CA LEU A 131 11.13 8.30 10.35
C LEU A 131 12.17 7.28 9.90
N HIS A 132 12.29 7.06 8.60
CA HIS A 132 13.24 6.15 7.98
C HIS A 132 13.59 6.64 6.57
N PHE A 133 14.60 6.01 5.96
CA PHE A 133 14.90 6.16 4.55
C PHE A 133 14.69 4.81 3.85
N ASP A 134 14.22 4.86 2.61
CA ASP A 134 14.17 3.72 1.71
C ASP A 134 15.46 3.66 0.88
N THR A 135 15.82 2.47 0.39
CA THR A 135 17.02 2.27 -0.46
C THR A 135 16.75 2.48 -1.94
N HIS A 136 15.50 2.77 -2.32
CA HIS A 136 15.04 2.95 -3.70
C HIS A 136 14.14 4.18 -3.78
N GLU A 137 13.96 4.72 -4.99
CA GLU A 137 12.93 5.72 -5.28
C GLU A 137 11.54 5.13 -4.98
N ASN A 138 10.63 5.97 -4.49
CA ASN A 138 9.31 5.51 -4.06
C ASN A 138 8.19 6.40 -4.65
N LEU A 139 7.13 5.76 -5.14
CA LEU A 139 5.90 6.39 -5.57
C LEU A 139 4.77 5.98 -4.62
N MET A 140 4.26 6.93 -3.84
CA MET A 140 3.10 6.68 -2.97
C MET A 140 1.82 7.24 -3.61
N LEU A 141 0.89 6.34 -3.92
CA LEU A 141 -0.44 6.68 -4.41
C LEU A 141 -1.43 6.72 -3.23
N GLN A 142 -2.00 7.89 -2.95
CA GLN A 142 -3.09 8.03 -1.97
C GLN A 142 -4.43 7.77 -2.68
N VAL A 143 -5.03 6.60 -2.46
CA VAL A 143 -6.29 6.21 -3.11
C VAL A 143 -7.52 6.65 -2.29
N VAL A 144 -7.53 6.37 -0.98
CA VAL A 144 -8.62 6.73 -0.06
C VAL A 144 -8.07 7.40 1.19
N GLY A 145 -8.73 8.46 1.67
CA GLY A 145 -8.34 9.16 2.90
C GLY A 145 -7.17 10.13 2.74
N THR A 146 -6.56 10.50 3.87
CA THR A 146 -5.49 11.51 3.93
C THR A 146 -4.32 11.04 4.78
N LYS A 147 -3.10 11.44 4.42
CA LYS A 147 -1.87 11.12 5.16
C LYS A 147 -0.99 12.37 5.28
N SER A 148 -0.52 12.66 6.48
CA SER A 148 0.53 13.66 6.71
C SER A 148 1.89 13.03 6.44
N VAL A 149 2.69 13.67 5.60
CA VAL A 149 4.01 13.18 5.20
C VAL A 149 5.03 14.29 5.44
N TYR A 150 6.14 13.93 6.05
CA TYR A 150 7.24 14.85 6.36
C TYR A 150 8.51 14.28 5.73
N PHE A 151 9.23 15.14 5.01
CA PHE A 151 10.48 14.78 4.34
C PHE A 151 11.63 15.59 4.95
N TRP A 152 12.75 14.93 5.18
CA TRP A 152 14.02 15.56 5.52
C TRP A 152 15.04 15.18 4.44
N PRO A 153 15.84 16.13 3.92
CA PRO A 153 16.85 15.80 2.94
C PRO A 153 17.96 14.95 3.60
N PRO A 154 18.62 14.05 2.84
CA PRO A 154 19.69 13.21 3.38
C PRO A 154 20.83 13.99 4.04
N SER A 155 21.04 15.25 3.64
CA SER A 155 22.03 16.17 4.25
C SER A 155 21.77 16.47 5.73
N GLU A 156 20.58 16.18 6.25
CA GLU A 156 20.21 16.32 7.66
C GLU A 156 20.39 15.00 8.45
N SER A 157 21.03 13.98 7.85
CA SER A 157 21.40 12.76 8.55
C SER A 157 22.70 13.00 9.33
N HIS A 158 22.66 12.84 10.65
CA HIS A 158 23.83 12.92 11.54
C HIS A 158 24.45 11.55 11.83
#